data_AF-A0A519VXZ6-F1
#
_entry.id   AF-A0A519VXZ6-F1
#
_cell.length_a   1.000
_cell.length_b   1.000
_cell.length_c   1.000
_cell.angle_alpha   90.00
_cell.angle_beta   90.00
_cell.angle_gamma   90.00
#
_symmetry.space_group_name_H-M   'P 1'
#
loop_
_entity.id
_entity.type
_entity.pdbx_description
1 polymer ?
#
loop_
_entity_poly.entity_id
_entity_poly.type
_entity_poly.pdbx_seq_one_letter_code
_entity_poly.pdbx_strand_id
1 'polypeptide(L)'
;AIQLGFRGSDLFNVQRLNYLAEFNTARPYTYAHFDRISNYGHYNQPLAHPFGANFREFLGLMNYSYKRFDFQGQLVYARYGLDPAGTNFGKDIFKDYTTREADYGNSVGQGLATNLYIANAKVAYLLNPKYNLKLELGGLLRKESNDAGKNNTGLITFGLRSSFRNLYQDF
;
A
#
# COMPACT_ATOMS: atom_id res chain seq x y z
N ALA A 1 14.68 5.15 5.60
CA ALA A 1 13.40 4.41 5.69
C ALA A 1 13.67 3.06 6.35
N ILE A 2 12.65 2.41 6.91
CA ILE A 2 12.74 1.07 7.51
C ILE A 2 11.58 0.23 6.95
N GLN A 3 11.89 -0.99 6.52
CA GLN A 3 10.92 -2.02 6.16
C GLN A 3 11.28 -3.29 6.93
N LEU A 4 10.31 -3.81 7.68
CA LEU A 4 10.44 -5.04 8.46
C LEU A 4 9.27 -5.94 8.12
N GLY A 5 9.56 -7.15 7.64
CA GLY A 5 8.56 -8.12 7.22
C GLY A 5 8.75 -9.46 7.91
N PHE A 6 7.63 -10.06 8.32
CA PHE A 6 7.57 -11.42 8.80
C PHE A 6 6.59 -12.21 7.94
N ARG A 7 7.03 -13.33 7.38
CA ARG A 7 6.21 -14.21 6.56
C ARG A 7 6.33 -15.64 7.05
N GLY A 8 5.26 -16.39 6.89
CA GLY A 8 5.24 -17.81 7.20
C GLY A 8 4.19 -18.56 6.42
N SER A 9 4.33 -19.88 6.46
CA SER A 9 3.34 -20.83 5.94
C SER A 9 2.71 -21.61 7.08
N ASP A 10 1.57 -22.22 6.80
CA ASP A 10 0.85 -23.13 7.68
C ASP A 10 0.58 -22.58 9.09
N LEU A 11 0.07 -21.35 9.15
CA LEU A 11 -0.28 -20.70 10.41
C LEU A 11 -1.24 -21.59 11.22
N PHE A 12 -0.97 -21.74 12.52
CA PHE A 12 -1.74 -22.60 13.43
C PHE A 12 -1.84 -24.08 12.99
N ASN A 13 -0.85 -24.61 12.26
CA ASN A 13 -0.85 -25.96 11.68
C ASN A 13 -1.94 -26.19 10.62
N VAL A 14 -2.53 -25.12 10.07
CA VAL A 14 -3.51 -25.22 8.99
C VAL A 14 -2.76 -25.22 7.67
N GLN A 15 -2.74 -26.37 6.99
CA GLN A 15 -2.07 -26.51 5.69
C GLN A 15 -2.54 -25.46 4.68
N ARG A 16 -1.59 -24.84 3.98
CA ARG A 16 -1.81 -23.81 2.95
C ARG A 16 -2.44 -22.52 3.48
N LEU A 17 -2.40 -22.28 4.79
CA LEU A 17 -2.70 -20.97 5.39
C LEU A 17 -1.41 -20.17 5.56
N ASN A 18 -1.13 -19.31 4.58
CA ASN A 18 0.07 -18.49 4.56
C ASN A 18 -0.25 -17.08 5.05
N TYR A 19 0.73 -16.43 5.67
CA TYR A 19 0.57 -15.08 6.19
C TYR A 19 1.84 -14.25 5.98
N LEU A 20 1.64 -12.94 5.93
CA LEU A 20 2.68 -11.94 5.83
C LEU A 20 2.24 -10.71 6.62
N ALA A 21 3.13 -10.21 7.46
CA ALA A 21 2.97 -8.97 8.20
C ALA A 21 4.18 -8.10 7.90
N GLU A 22 3.95 -6.87 7.44
CA GLU A 22 4.98 -5.91 7.11
C GLU A 22 4.74 -4.59 7.83
N PHE A 23 5.82 -3.95 8.26
CA PHE A 23 5.85 -2.61 8.77
C PHE A 23 6.82 -1.77 7.93
N ASN A 24 6.31 -0.69 7.37
CA ASN A 24 7.06 0.23 6.52
C ASN A 24 7.02 1.64 7.11
N THR A 25 8.14 2.35 7.11
CA THR A 25 8.16 3.77 7.48
C THR A 25 9.25 4.55 6.77
N ALA A 26 8.91 5.76 6.36
CA ALA A 26 9.86 6.74 5.86
C ALA A 26 9.69 8.06 6.62
N ARG A 27 10.81 8.67 7.02
CA ARG A 27 10.82 10.01 7.63
C ARG A 27 10.39 11.05 6.59
N PRO A 28 9.89 12.22 7.01
CA PRO A 28 9.74 13.36 6.10
C PRO A 28 10.98 13.60 5.26
N TYR A 29 10.80 13.97 3.99
CA TYR A 29 11.87 14.30 3.05
C TYR A 29 12.83 13.16 2.66
N THR A 30 12.64 11.91 3.14
CA THR A 30 13.58 10.79 2.92
C THR A 30 13.86 10.48 1.43
N TYR A 31 13.00 10.93 0.51
CA TYR A 31 13.12 10.73 -0.94
C TYR A 31 13.05 12.03 -1.75
N ALA A 32 13.06 13.18 -1.07
CA ALA A 32 13.14 14.49 -1.70
C ALA A 32 14.60 14.85 -1.97
N HIS A 33 14.83 15.68 -2.98
CA HIS A 33 16.16 16.17 -3.34
C HIS A 33 16.10 17.69 -3.60
N PHE A 34 17.26 18.36 -3.58
CA PHE A 34 17.35 19.80 -3.86
C PHE A 34 16.98 20.10 -5.31
N ASP A 35 17.46 19.29 -6.25
CA ASP A 35 16.97 19.31 -7.63
C ASP A 35 15.77 18.38 -7.78
N ARG A 36 14.61 18.95 -8.13
CA ARG A 36 13.34 18.22 -8.33
C ARG A 36 13.43 17.09 -9.36
N ILE A 37 14.38 17.19 -10.30
CA ILE A 37 14.64 16.20 -11.37
C ILE A 37 15.34 14.94 -10.80
N SER A 38 16.01 15.05 -9.66
CA SER A 38 16.80 13.97 -9.04
C SER A 38 16.11 13.33 -7.82
N ASN A 39 14.81 13.56 -7.65
CA ASN A 39 14.04 12.89 -6.61
C ASN A 39 13.79 11.41 -6.95
N TYR A 40 13.38 10.61 -5.97
CA TYR A 40 13.17 9.17 -6.17
C TYR A 40 11.79 8.86 -6.80
N GLY A 41 11.48 9.53 -7.90
CA GLY A 41 10.25 9.36 -8.66
C GLY A 41 10.51 9.27 -10.16
N HIS A 42 9.68 8.51 -10.87
CA HIS A 42 9.66 8.45 -12.33
C HIS A 42 8.21 8.50 -12.80
N TYR A 43 7.91 9.22 -13.88
CA TYR A 43 6.52 9.45 -14.36
C TYR A 43 5.52 9.92 -13.27
N ASN A 44 5.94 10.80 -12.36
CA ASN A 44 5.13 11.27 -11.21
C ASN A 44 4.67 10.16 -10.24
N GLN A 45 5.34 9.01 -10.23
CA GLN A 45 5.11 7.96 -9.26
C GLN A 45 6.35 7.73 -8.38
N PRO A 46 6.18 7.53 -7.07
CA PRO A 46 7.30 7.21 -6.19
C PRO A 46 7.81 5.80 -6.48
N LEU A 47 9.12 5.67 -6.76
CA LEU A 47 9.74 4.38 -7.09
C LEU A 47 10.02 3.50 -5.85
N ALA A 48 9.99 4.07 -4.64
CA ALA A 48 10.33 3.36 -3.41
C ALA A 48 9.09 2.78 -2.69
N HIS A 49 8.16 3.64 -2.29
CA HIS A 49 6.92 3.25 -1.64
C HIS A 49 5.77 4.08 -2.20
N PRO A 50 4.57 3.52 -2.46
CA PRO A 50 3.42 4.27 -2.99
C PRO A 50 3.05 5.52 -2.18
N PHE A 51 3.36 5.53 -0.88
CA PHE A 51 3.14 6.68 0.00
C PHE A 51 4.21 7.77 -0.04
N GLY A 52 5.31 7.57 -0.79
CA GLY A 52 6.41 8.54 -0.84
C GLY A 52 7.16 8.62 0.48
N ALA A 53 7.17 9.79 1.11
CA ALA A 53 7.81 10.05 2.40
C ALA A 53 6.78 10.42 3.48
N ASN A 54 7.25 10.66 4.71
CA ASN A 54 6.40 11.07 5.84
C ASN A 54 5.25 10.10 6.17
N PHE A 55 5.54 8.79 6.23
CA PHE A 55 4.53 7.77 6.49
C PHE A 55 4.99 6.64 7.41
N ARG A 56 4.01 6.00 8.06
CA ARG A 56 4.08 4.68 8.69
C ARG A 56 2.97 3.82 8.11
N GLU A 57 3.27 2.58 7.78
CA GLU A 57 2.33 1.61 7.25
C GLU A 57 2.52 0.28 7.96
N PHE A 58 1.41 -0.36 8.28
CA PHE A 58 1.31 -1.75 8.68
C PHE A 58 0.45 -2.49 7.65
N LEU A 59 1.01 -3.53 7.07
CA LEU A 59 0.35 -4.42 6.11
C LEU A 59 0.22 -5.81 6.73
N GLY A 60 -0.98 -6.36 6.70
CA GLY A 60 -1.24 -7.76 7.00
C GLY A 60 -1.86 -8.43 5.79
N LEU A 61 -1.32 -9.54 5.36
CA LEU A 61 -1.83 -10.36 4.27
C LEU A 61 -1.96 -11.80 4.73
N MET A 62 -3.11 -12.42 4.45
CA MET A 62 -3.36 -13.83 4.69
C MET A 62 -3.90 -14.45 3.41
N ASN A 63 -3.38 -15.62 3.06
CA ASN A 63 -3.81 -16.39 1.91
C ASN A 63 -4.10 -17.81 2.35
N TYR A 64 -5.25 -18.36 1.97
CA TYR A 64 -5.64 -19.71 2.28
C TYR A 64 -6.17 -20.42 1.05
N SER A 65 -5.58 -21.56 0.72
CA SER A 65 -6.00 -22.37 -0.43
C SER A 65 -6.61 -23.69 0.03
N TYR A 66 -7.91 -23.85 -0.18
CA TYR A 66 -8.64 -25.07 0.13
C TYR A 66 -9.26 -25.69 -1.13
N LYS A 67 -8.75 -26.86 -1.52
CA LYS A 67 -9.14 -27.57 -2.75
C LYS A 67 -9.02 -26.66 -3.98
N ARG A 68 -10.16 -26.22 -4.53
CA ARG A 68 -10.26 -25.34 -5.70
C ARG A 68 -10.57 -23.90 -5.31
N PHE A 69 -10.67 -23.58 -4.02
CA PHE A 69 -10.92 -22.23 -3.54
C PHE A 69 -9.62 -21.60 -3.04
N ASP A 70 -9.40 -20.35 -3.41
CA ASP A 70 -8.38 -19.48 -2.84
C ASP A 70 -9.06 -18.31 -2.14
N PHE A 71 -8.66 -18.06 -0.92
CA PHE A 71 -9.11 -16.94 -0.10
C PHE A 71 -7.91 -16.04 0.17
N GLN A 72 -8.09 -14.74 0.02
CA GLN A 72 -7.08 -13.74 0.31
C GLN A 72 -7.72 -12.62 1.13
N GLY A 73 -7.10 -12.29 2.25
CA GLY A 73 -7.44 -11.14 3.07
C GLY A 73 -6.23 -10.23 3.21
N GLN A 74 -6.42 -8.94 3.00
CA GLN A 74 -5.41 -7.91 3.16
C GLN A 74 -5.96 -6.78 4.02
N LEU A 75 -5.18 -6.36 5.01
CA LEU A 75 -5.44 -5.20 5.84
C LEU A 75 -4.24 -4.28 5.75
N VAL A 76 -4.50 -2.99 5.52
CA VAL A 76 -3.48 -1.95 5.56
C VAL A 76 -3.94 -0.86 6.51
N TYR A 77 -3.06 -0.49 7.44
CA TYR A 77 -3.17 0.73 8.21
C TYR A 77 -1.98 1.62 7.89
N ALA A 78 -2.23 2.81 7.37
CA ALA A 78 -1.20 3.80 7.15
C ALA A 78 -1.54 5.11 7.85
N ARG A 79 -0.50 5.77 8.37
CA ARG A 79 -0.57 7.13 8.87
C ARG A 79 0.52 7.95 8.20
N TYR A 80 0.10 9.04 7.56
CA TYR A 80 1.01 9.95 6.86
C TYR A 80 0.58 11.39 7.07
N GLY A 81 1.51 12.32 6.90
CA GLY A 81 1.20 13.75 6.98
C GLY A 81 1.08 14.35 5.60
N LEU A 82 -0.10 14.81 5.20
CA LEU A 82 -0.28 15.56 3.96
C LEU A 82 0.35 16.95 4.10
N ASP A 83 0.79 17.51 2.99
CA ASP A 83 1.25 18.89 2.92
C ASP A 83 0.06 19.79 2.55
N PRO A 84 -0.45 20.67 3.45
CA PRO A 84 -1.37 21.72 3.09
C PRO A 84 -0.87 22.60 1.92
N ALA A 85 -1.78 23.29 1.24
CA ALA A 85 -1.45 24.17 0.13
C ALA A 85 -0.40 25.22 0.56
N GLY A 86 0.67 25.34 -0.24
CA GLY A 86 1.78 26.27 0.01
C GLY A 86 2.80 25.80 1.04
N THR A 87 2.60 24.64 1.68
CA THR A 87 3.54 24.12 2.70
C THR A 87 4.33 22.91 2.18
N ASN A 88 5.46 22.62 2.82
CA ASN A 88 6.24 21.41 2.55
C ASN A 88 6.63 20.71 3.87
N PHE A 89 5.80 19.78 4.31
CA PHE A 89 6.04 18.92 5.47
C PHE A 89 6.77 17.62 5.09
N GLY A 90 7.22 17.49 3.84
CA GLY A 90 8.09 16.43 3.38
C GLY A 90 7.38 15.14 3.00
N LYS A 91 6.08 15.20 2.70
CA LYS A 91 5.37 14.07 2.08
C LYS A 91 5.50 14.05 0.56
N ASP A 92 5.31 15.21 -0.06
CA ASP A 92 5.46 15.33 -1.51
C ASP A 92 6.95 15.32 -1.89
N ILE A 93 7.39 14.20 -2.44
CA ILE A 93 8.78 14.00 -2.86
C ILE A 93 9.15 14.84 -4.10
N PHE A 94 8.16 15.43 -4.79
CA PHE A 94 8.35 16.29 -5.96
C PHE A 94 8.53 17.75 -5.61
N LYS A 95 8.39 18.13 -4.32
CA LYS A 95 8.73 19.47 -3.84
C LYS A 95 10.24 19.57 -3.59
N ASP A 96 10.77 20.76 -3.84
CA ASP A 96 12.17 21.08 -3.59
C ASP A 96 12.46 20.98 -2.07
N TYR A 97 13.51 20.25 -1.73
CA TYR A 97 13.98 20.07 -0.36
C TYR A 97 14.33 21.40 0.36
N THR A 98 14.63 22.47 -0.37
CA THR A 98 14.92 23.80 0.20
C THR A 98 13.69 24.52 0.72
N THR A 99 12.49 24.13 0.27
CA THR A 99 11.21 24.73 0.69
C THR A 99 10.64 24.14 1.98
N ARG A 100 11.43 23.35 2.71
CA ARG A 100 10.99 22.69 3.94
C ARG A 100 10.55 23.69 5.00
N GLU A 101 9.48 23.38 5.71
CA GLU A 101 8.94 24.23 6.80
C GLU A 101 9.84 24.26 8.04
N ALA A 102 10.63 23.20 8.27
CA ALA A 102 11.53 23.12 9.42
C ALA A 102 12.80 22.33 9.10
N ASP A 103 13.95 22.85 9.52
CA ASP A 103 15.25 22.17 9.37
C ASP A 103 15.46 21.04 10.40
N TYR A 104 14.89 21.18 11.59
CA TYR A 104 15.04 20.24 12.71
C TYR A 104 13.69 19.90 13.35
N GLY A 105 13.64 18.81 14.13
CA GLY A 105 12.44 18.41 14.88
C GLY A 105 11.35 17.70 14.05
N ASN A 106 11.66 17.35 12.80
CA ASN A 106 10.69 16.70 11.92
C ASN A 106 10.30 15.30 12.40
N SER A 107 9.00 15.00 12.42
CA SER A 107 8.43 13.73 12.87
C SER A 107 7.50 13.13 11.81
N VAL A 108 7.31 11.81 11.86
CA VAL A 108 6.45 11.12 10.88
C VAL A 108 4.98 11.40 11.19
N GLY A 109 4.22 11.80 10.17
CA GLY A 109 2.83 12.21 10.27
C GLY A 109 2.62 13.71 10.46
N GLN A 110 3.67 14.53 10.32
CA GLN A 110 3.61 15.99 10.46
C GLN A 110 2.95 16.69 9.27
N GLY A 111 2.44 17.90 9.47
CA GLY A 111 1.53 18.56 8.55
C GLY A 111 0.08 18.16 8.85
N LEU A 112 -0.69 17.83 7.82
CA LEU A 112 -2.06 17.34 8.00
C LEU A 112 -2.07 15.83 8.23
N ALA A 113 -2.04 15.43 9.50
CA ALA A 113 -2.04 14.03 9.91
C ALA A 113 -3.27 13.30 9.36
N THR A 114 -3.03 12.30 8.52
CA THR A 114 -4.05 11.54 7.81
C THR A 114 -3.90 10.06 8.11
N ASN A 115 -5.01 9.42 8.46
CA ASN A 115 -5.10 7.99 8.67
C ASN A 115 -5.78 7.34 7.47
N LEU A 116 -5.24 6.24 7.01
CA LEU A 116 -5.76 5.44 5.90
C LEU A 116 -5.91 3.99 6.37
N TYR A 117 -7.11 3.46 6.22
CA TYR A 117 -7.45 2.07 6.46
C TYR A 117 -7.91 1.45 5.15
N ILE A 118 -7.30 0.33 4.78
CA ILE A 118 -7.72 -0.47 3.63
C ILE A 118 -8.00 -1.88 4.14
N ALA A 119 -9.17 -2.40 3.79
CA ALA A 119 -9.51 -3.80 3.95
C ALA A 119 -9.90 -4.36 2.59
N ASN A 120 -9.18 -5.38 2.13
CA ASN A 120 -9.43 -6.04 0.86
C ASN A 120 -9.61 -7.53 1.11
N ALA A 121 -10.69 -8.10 0.59
CA ALA A 121 -10.97 -9.52 0.67
C ALA A 121 -11.27 -10.05 -0.72
N LYS A 122 -10.74 -11.23 -1.04
CA LYS A 122 -10.91 -11.86 -2.35
C LYS A 122 -11.13 -13.35 -2.18
N VAL A 123 -12.08 -13.87 -2.93
CA VAL A 123 -12.36 -15.29 -3.06
C VAL A 123 -12.23 -15.64 -4.53
N ALA A 124 -11.47 -16.70 -4.83
CA ALA A 124 -11.31 -17.21 -6.17
C ALA A 124 -11.65 -18.69 -6.22
N TYR A 125 -12.36 -19.12 -7.27
CA TYR A 125 -12.65 -20.54 -7.51
C TYR A 125 -12.01 -20.99 -8.82
N LEU A 126 -11.17 -22.02 -8.72
CA LEU A 126 -10.49 -22.66 -9.84
C LEU A 126 -11.47 -23.51 -10.66
N LEU A 127 -11.95 -22.93 -11.76
CA LEU A 127 -12.79 -23.59 -12.75
C LEU A 127 -12.03 -24.68 -13.49
N ASN A 128 -10.87 -24.34 -14.06
CA ASN A 128 -10.08 -25.26 -14.87
C ASN A 128 -8.60 -25.25 -14.44
N PRO A 129 -8.12 -26.32 -13.78
CA PRO A 129 -6.73 -26.44 -13.37
C PRO A 129 -5.72 -26.39 -14.53
N LYS A 130 -6.08 -26.87 -15.72
CA LYS A 130 -5.16 -26.94 -16.88
C LYS A 130 -4.73 -25.55 -17.38
N TYR A 131 -5.60 -24.55 -17.24
CA TYR A 131 -5.34 -23.17 -17.67
C TYR A 131 -5.27 -22.19 -16.49
N ASN A 132 -5.30 -22.71 -15.25
CA ASN A 132 -5.43 -21.91 -14.03
C ASN A 132 -6.58 -20.89 -14.13
N LEU A 133 -7.70 -21.30 -14.72
CA LEU A 133 -8.87 -20.45 -14.92
C LEU A 133 -9.63 -20.31 -13.61
N LYS A 134 -9.76 -19.08 -13.11
CA LYS A 134 -10.41 -18.75 -11.84
C LYS A 134 -11.52 -17.74 -12.02
N LEU A 135 -12.65 -17.97 -11.36
CA LEU A 135 -13.64 -16.91 -11.09
C LEU A 135 -13.23 -16.20 -9.82
N GLU A 136 -13.16 -14.88 -9.85
CA GLU A 136 -12.77 -14.04 -8.71
C GLU A 136 -13.93 -13.16 -8.29
N LEU A 137 -14.14 -13.06 -6.98
CA LEU A 137 -14.99 -12.08 -6.33
C LEU A 137 -14.12 -11.34 -5.31
N GLY A 138 -14.15 -10.01 -5.34
CA GLY A 138 -13.35 -9.15 -4.48
C GLY A 138 -14.19 -8.05 -3.86
N GLY A 139 -13.81 -7.63 -2.66
CA GLY A 139 -14.38 -6.50 -1.95
C GLY A 139 -13.27 -5.65 -1.35
N LEU A 140 -13.29 -4.36 -1.66
CA LEU A 140 -12.33 -3.37 -1.18
C LEU A 140 -13.09 -2.31 -0.38
N LEU A 141 -12.64 -2.06 0.84
CA LEU A 141 -13.05 -0.94 1.67
C LEU A 141 -11.83 -0.07 1.94
N ARG A 142 -11.93 1.21 1.62
CA ARG A 142 -10.92 2.23 1.90
C ARG A 142 -11.55 3.33 2.73
N LYS A 143 -10.94 3.69 3.85
CA LYS A 143 -11.35 4.82 4.68
C LYS A 143 -10.14 5.69 4.96
N GLU A 144 -10.22 6.94 4.55
CA GLU A 144 -9.21 7.96 4.75
C GLU A 144 -9.80 9.09 5.58
N SER A 145 -9.09 9.55 6.61
CA SER A 145 -9.57 10.62 7.47
C SER A 145 -8.44 11.51 7.97
N ASN A 146 -8.74 12.80 8.04
CA ASN A 146 -7.92 13.85 8.64
C ASN A 146 -8.82 14.99 9.13
N ASP A 147 -8.21 16.06 9.64
CA ASP A 147 -8.95 17.23 10.15
C ASP A 147 -9.67 18.02 9.04
N ALA A 148 -9.27 17.86 7.78
CA ALA A 148 -9.93 18.50 6.63
C ALA A 148 -11.15 17.71 6.12
N GLY A 149 -11.25 16.41 6.41
CA GLY A 149 -12.40 15.61 6.01
C GLY A 149 -12.20 14.09 6.08
N LYS A 150 -13.23 13.38 5.64
CA LYS A 150 -13.26 11.91 5.55
C LYS A 150 -13.62 11.49 4.13
N ASN A 151 -12.89 10.53 3.60
CA ASN A 151 -13.13 9.94 2.29
C ASN A 151 -13.22 8.42 2.42
N ASN A 152 -14.39 7.88 2.09
CA ASN A 152 -14.65 6.44 2.18
C ASN A 152 -15.01 5.90 0.80
N THR A 153 -14.43 4.77 0.44
CA THR A 153 -14.68 4.08 -0.83
C THR A 153 -14.96 2.61 -0.55
N GLY A 154 -16.04 2.10 -1.11
CA GLY A 154 -16.34 0.68 -1.17
C GLY A 154 -16.43 0.24 -2.62
N LEU A 155 -15.76 -0.86 -2.97
CA LEU A 155 -15.79 -1.43 -4.31
C LEU A 155 -16.00 -2.94 -4.20
N ILE A 156 -16.92 -3.46 -5.02
CA ILE A 156 -17.09 -4.89 -5.22
C ILE A 156 -16.70 -5.19 -6.66
N THR A 157 -15.83 -6.18 -6.85
CA THR A 157 -15.33 -6.59 -8.15
C THR A 157 -15.67 -8.06 -8.38
N PHE A 158 -16.10 -8.40 -9.60
CA PHE A 158 -16.18 -9.78 -10.05
C PHE A 158 -15.41 -9.91 -11.36
N GLY A 159 -14.81 -11.06 -11.61
CA GLY A 159 -14.02 -11.25 -12.82
C GLY A 159 -13.63 -12.69 -13.10
N LEU A 160 -13.10 -12.91 -14.30
CA LEU A 160 -12.52 -14.18 -14.73
C LEU A 160 -11.03 -13.95 -14.96
N ARG A 161 -10.18 -14.70 -14.25
CA ARG A 161 -8.72 -14.66 -14.39
C ARG A 161 -8.25 -15.96 -15.01
N SER A 162 -7.32 -15.90 -15.96
CA SER A 162 -6.64 -17.09 -16.49
C SER A 162 -5.18 -16.76 -16.73
N SER A 163 -4.27 -17.71 -16.47
CA SER A 163 -2.84 -17.50 -16.70
C SER A 163 -2.43 -17.86 -18.13
N PHE A 164 -3.26 -17.50 -19.13
CA PHE A 164 -2.92 -17.73 -20.54
C PHE A 164 -1.68 -16.93 -20.98
N ARG A 165 -1.29 -15.87 -20.25
CA ARG A 165 -0.08 -15.08 -20.51
C ARG A 165 0.32 -14.24 -19.28
N ASN A 166 1.60 -14.17 -18.95
CA ASN A 166 2.15 -13.12 -18.08
C ASN A 166 2.20 -11.82 -18.90
N LEU A 167 1.21 -10.95 -18.74
CA LEU A 167 1.30 -9.56 -19.18
C LEU A 167 2.00 -8.79 -18.07
N TYR A 168 3.28 -8.52 -18.25
CA TYR A 168 4.00 -7.57 -17.41
C TYR A 168 3.41 -6.17 -17.69
N GLN A 169 2.80 -5.57 -16.68
CA GLN A 169 2.31 -4.19 -16.71
C GLN A 169 3.16 -3.30 -15.79
N ASP A 170 4.47 -3.55 -15.76
CA ASP A 170 5.43 -2.68 -15.09
C ASP A 170 5.99 -1.70 -16.13
N PHE A 171 5.25 -0.62 -16.37
CA PHE A 171 5.76 0.65 -16.90
C PHE A 171 5.03 1.81 -16.22
#